data_AF-A0A7K2D8Y7-F1
#
_entry.id   AF-A0A7K2D8Y7-F1
#
_cell.length_a   1.000
_cell.length_b   1.000
_cell.length_c   1.000
_cell.angle_alpha   90.00
_cell.angle_beta   90.00
_cell.angle_gamma   90.00
#
_symmetry.space_group_name_H-M   'P 1'
#
loop_
_entity.id
_entity.type
_entity.pdbx_description
1 polymer ?
#
loop_
_entity_poly.entity_id
_entity_poly.type
_entity_poly.pdbx_seq_one_letter_code
_entity_poly.pdbx_strand_id
1 'polypeptide(L)'
;RAVAPLVRRFRIRDLSSLVVVHDELDLPVGRLKIKTGGGIAGHKGLQSVRAHLRSDSFTRVRIGVGRPDITPKGGDYVLKRPGRAERDELEAIVQRAADAIEHFLDHGLEPTMNRFNAP
;
A
#
# COMPACT_ATOMS: atom_id res chain seq x y z
N ARG A 1 2.69 -3.12 16.07
CA ARG A 1 3.83 -3.20 17.03
C ARG A 1 5.02 -2.32 16.65
N ALA A 2 5.58 -2.36 15.44
CA ALA A 2 6.75 -1.55 15.07
C ALA A 2 6.46 -0.07 14.73
N VAL A 3 5.37 0.20 14.01
CA VAL A 3 5.08 1.54 13.46
C VAL A 3 4.86 2.60 14.55
N ALA A 4 3.98 2.35 15.53
CA ALA A 4 3.62 3.34 16.53
C ALA A 4 4.80 3.83 17.41
N PRO A 5 5.71 2.96 17.90
CA PRO A 5 6.93 3.42 18.56
C PRO A 5 7.79 4.37 17.72
N LEU A 6 7.96 4.11 16.42
CA LEU A 6 8.75 4.94 15.53
C LEU A 6 8.08 6.29 15.26
N VAL A 7 6.78 6.30 14.96
CA VAL A 7 5.97 7.52 14.81
C VAL A 7 6.12 8.42 16.05
N ARG A 8 6.02 7.83 17.24
CA ARG A 8 6.22 8.56 18.51
C ARG A 8 7.65 9.06 18.67
N ARG A 9 8.65 8.21 18.38
CA ARG A 9 10.08 8.52 18.52
C ARG A 9 10.50 9.71 17.67
N PHE A 10 10.01 9.76 16.43
CA PHE A 10 10.30 10.81 15.45
C PHE A 10 9.29 11.96 15.47
N ARG A 11 8.30 11.92 16.39
CA ARG A 11 7.29 12.96 16.57
C ARG A 11 6.53 13.29 15.29
N ILE A 12 6.22 12.26 14.49
CA ILE A 12 5.42 12.42 13.28
C ILE A 12 3.98 12.76 13.73
N ARG A 13 3.59 14.02 13.56
CA ARG A 13 2.26 14.53 13.98
C ARG A 13 1.21 14.36 12.89
N ASP A 14 1.57 14.68 11.66
CA ASP A 14 0.71 14.46 10.51
C ASP A 14 0.95 13.05 9.98
N LEU A 15 -0.01 12.15 10.23
CA LEU A 15 0.07 10.78 9.76
C LEU A 15 -0.08 10.67 8.24
N SER A 16 -0.55 11.71 7.53
CA SER A 16 -0.57 11.68 6.06
C SER A 16 0.84 11.55 5.45
N SER A 17 1.87 11.96 6.20
CA SER A 17 3.29 11.78 5.86
C SER A 17 3.82 10.37 6.13
N LEU A 18 3.08 9.53 6.86
CA LEU A 18 3.39 8.12 7.02
C LEU A 18 2.87 7.36 5.80
N VAL A 19 3.79 6.82 5.00
CA VAL A 19 3.46 6.00 3.83
C VAL A 19 3.57 4.52 4.17
N VAL A 20 2.49 3.77 3.96
CA VAL A 20 2.44 2.32 4.11
C VAL A 20 2.26 1.67 2.75
N VAL A 21 3.27 0.95 2.29
CA VAL A 21 3.21 0.15 1.05
C VAL A 21 2.68 -1.24 1.39
N HIS A 22 1.66 -1.72 0.67
CA HIS A 22 1.07 -3.03 0.92
C HIS A 22 0.44 -3.65 -0.34
N ASP A 23 0.23 -4.97 -0.30
CA ASP A 23 -0.49 -5.71 -1.34
C ASP A 23 -2.01 -5.46 -1.28
N GLU A 24 -2.65 -5.45 -2.44
CA GLU A 24 -4.07 -5.17 -2.61
C GLU A 24 -4.72 -6.20 -3.54
N LEU A 25 -5.62 -7.01 -2.98
CA LEU A 25 -6.33 -8.06 -3.71
C LEU A 25 -7.39 -7.50 -4.66
N ASP A 26 -7.94 -6.32 -4.35
CA ASP A 26 -8.98 -5.71 -5.17
C ASP A 26 -8.42 -4.92 -6.37
N LEU A 27 -7.10 -4.84 -6.52
CA LEU A 27 -6.42 -4.23 -7.66
C LEU A 27 -5.79 -5.31 -8.54
N PRO A 28 -5.93 -5.23 -9.88
CA PRO A 28 -5.25 -6.15 -10.79
C PRO A 28 -3.72 -6.11 -10.60
N VAL A 29 -3.05 -7.20 -10.95
CA VAL A 29 -1.58 -7.25 -11.00
C VAL A 29 -1.06 -6.12 -11.89
N GLY A 30 0.05 -5.51 -11.47
CA GLY A 30 0.66 -4.38 -12.17
C GLY A 30 -0.07 -3.04 -12.00
N ARG A 31 -1.16 -2.97 -11.20
CA ARG A 31 -1.83 -1.70 -10.88
C ARG A 31 -1.36 -1.13 -9.55
N LEU A 32 -1.24 0.19 -9.50
CA LEU A 32 -0.88 0.94 -8.30
C LEU A 32 -1.96 2.00 -8.02
N LYS A 33 -2.31 2.17 -6.74
CA LYS A 33 -3.08 3.33 -6.29
C LYS A 33 -2.57 3.88 -4.98
N ILE A 34 -2.49 5.20 -4.90
CA ILE A 34 -2.15 5.96 -3.70
C ILE A 34 -3.45 6.49 -3.09
N LYS A 35 -3.61 6.29 -1.78
CA LYS A 35 -4.79 6.76 -1.05
C LYS A 35 -4.44 7.09 0.40
N THR A 36 -4.99 8.17 0.93
CA THR A 36 -4.93 8.50 2.35
C THR A 36 -6.26 8.15 3.01
N GLY A 37 -6.23 7.59 4.22
CA GLY A 37 -7.46 7.28 4.95
C GLY A 37 -8.25 6.08 4.40
N GLY A 38 -9.39 5.82 5.03
CA GLY A 38 -10.43 4.91 4.55
C GLY A 38 -10.26 3.45 4.97
N GLY A 39 -11.16 2.61 4.47
CA GLY A 39 -11.23 1.19 4.83
C GLY A 39 -9.94 0.42 4.56
N ILE A 40 -9.65 -0.55 5.43
CA ILE A 40 -8.45 -1.39 5.41
C ILE A 40 -8.69 -2.79 4.82
N ALA A 41 -9.83 -2.99 4.15
CA ALA A 41 -10.16 -4.13 3.28
C ALA A 41 -9.80 -5.53 3.83
N GLY A 42 -9.90 -5.74 5.14
CA GLY A 42 -9.54 -7.03 5.76
C GLY A 42 -8.03 -7.30 5.90
N HIS A 43 -7.17 -6.38 5.48
CA HIS A 43 -5.71 -6.54 5.53
C HIS A 43 -5.19 -6.51 6.98
N LYS A 44 -4.72 -7.66 7.49
CA LYS A 44 -4.30 -7.84 8.89
C LYS A 44 -3.18 -6.88 9.33
N GLY A 45 -2.21 -6.60 8.45
CA GLY A 45 -1.15 -5.61 8.68
C GLY A 45 -1.70 -4.20 8.94
N LEU A 46 -2.52 -3.68 8.02
CA LEU A 46 -3.19 -2.38 8.17
C LEU A 46 -4.12 -2.33 9.40
N GLN A 47 -4.82 -3.41 9.72
CA GLN A 47 -5.60 -3.52 10.97
C GLN A 47 -4.71 -3.30 12.20
N SER A 48 -3.54 -3.93 12.21
CA SER A 48 -2.56 -3.75 13.28
C SER A 48 -2.05 -2.31 13.35
N VAL A 49 -1.67 -1.70 12.21
CA VAL A 49 -1.19 -0.32 12.15
C VAL A 49 -2.26 0.64 12.69
N ARG A 50 -3.48 0.56 12.18
CA ARG A 50 -4.62 1.37 12.62
C ARG A 50 -4.90 1.20 14.11
N ALA A 51 -4.90 -0.03 14.62
CA ALA A 51 -5.16 -0.29 16.04
C ALA A 51 -4.09 0.33 16.95
N HIS A 52 -2.81 0.31 16.55
CA HIS A 52 -1.72 0.86 17.36
C HIS A 52 -1.60 2.39 17.24
N LEU A 53 -1.90 2.96 16.07
CA LEU A 53 -1.91 4.41 15.84
C LEU A 53 -3.21 5.07 16.30
N ARG A 54 -4.29 4.29 16.48
CA ARG A 54 -5.66 4.77 16.71
C ARG A 54 -6.14 5.76 15.64
N SER A 55 -5.64 5.58 14.42
CA SER A 55 -5.98 6.41 13.26
C SER A 55 -5.80 5.62 11.97
N ASP A 56 -6.59 5.94 10.97
CA ASP A 56 -6.45 5.47 9.59
C ASP A 56 -5.96 6.56 8.64
N SER A 57 -5.65 7.77 9.13
CA SER A 57 -5.29 8.95 8.31
C SER A 57 -3.91 8.89 7.63
N PHE A 58 -3.28 7.70 7.58
CA PHE A 58 -2.01 7.51 6.92
C PHE A 58 -2.15 7.24 5.42
N THR A 59 -1.11 7.56 4.68
CA THR A 59 -1.05 7.37 3.22
C THR A 59 -0.69 5.92 2.91
N ARG A 60 -1.33 5.36 1.89
CA ARG A 60 -1.13 3.97 1.45
C ARG A 60 -0.77 3.94 -0.01
N VAL A 61 0.31 3.23 -0.34
CA VAL A 61 0.63 2.82 -1.70
C VAL A 61 0.18 1.38 -1.86
N ARG A 62 -0.90 1.20 -2.61
CA ARG A 62 -1.59 -0.08 -2.81
C ARG A 62 -1.04 -0.73 -4.06
N ILE A 63 -0.38 -1.87 -3.91
CA ILE A 63 0.19 -2.65 -5.01
C ILE A 63 -0.79 -3.78 -5.34
N GLY A 64 -1.35 -3.73 -6.55
CA GLY A 64 -2.26 -4.76 -7.02
C GLY A 64 -1.57 -6.09 -7.18
N VAL A 65 -2.10 -7.09 -6.50
CA VAL A 65 -1.68 -8.49 -6.61
C VAL A 65 -2.79 -9.36 -7.20
N GLY A 66 -3.95 -8.77 -7.51
CA GLY A 66 -5.11 -9.50 -8.00
C GLY A 66 -5.75 -10.40 -6.95
N ARG A 67 -6.89 -10.99 -7.31
CA ARG A 67 -7.56 -12.03 -6.53
C ARG A 67 -7.76 -13.25 -7.43
N PRO A 68 -7.45 -14.47 -6.97
CA PRO A 68 -7.73 -15.68 -7.75
C PRO A 68 -9.24 -15.88 -7.88
N ASP A 69 -9.71 -16.20 -9.08
CA ASP A 69 -11.14 -16.39 -9.41
C ASP A 69 -11.82 -17.47 -8.56
N ILE A 70 -11.06 -18.45 -8.07
CA ILE A 70 -11.57 -19.73 -7.55
C ILE A 70 -11.37 -19.88 -6.03
N THR A 71 -10.74 -18.92 -5.33
CA THR A 71 -10.41 -19.11 -3.90
C THR A 71 -11.20 -18.16 -2.98
N PRO A 72 -12.04 -18.69 -2.05
CA PRO A 72 -12.77 -17.85 -1.10
C PRO A 72 -11.89 -17.25 0.01
N LYS A 73 -10.63 -17.66 0.13
CA LYS A 73 -9.70 -17.22 1.19
C LYS A 73 -8.46 -16.53 0.60
N GLY A 74 -8.52 -15.21 0.45
CA GLY A 74 -7.39 -14.39 -0.02
C GLY A 74 -6.11 -14.54 0.81
N GLY A 75 -6.22 -14.99 2.07
CA GLY A 75 -5.07 -15.24 2.94
C GLY A 75 -4.11 -16.32 2.44
N ASP A 76 -4.60 -17.40 1.83
CA ASP A 76 -3.74 -18.46 1.32
C ASP A 76 -3.05 -18.05 0.00
N TYR A 77 -3.68 -17.15 -0.76
CA TYR A 77 -3.14 -16.63 -2.01
C TYR A 77 -1.92 -15.75 -1.76
N VAL A 78 -2.03 -14.76 -0.85
CA VAL A 78 -0.92 -13.82 -0.55
C VAL A 78 0.30 -14.49 0.09
N LEU A 79 0.16 -15.74 0.56
CA LEU A 79 1.26 -16.52 1.12
C LEU A 79 1.95 -17.42 0.08
N LYS A 80 1.40 -17.55 -1.13
CA LYS A 80 2.01 -18.33 -2.22
C LYS A 80 3.04 -17.49 -2.97
N ARG A 81 4.00 -18.17 -3.60
CA ARG A 81 4.91 -17.51 -4.54
C ARG A 81 4.17 -17.18 -5.84
N PRO A 82 4.26 -15.94 -6.35
CA PRO A 82 3.68 -15.58 -7.64
C PRO A 82 4.35 -16.34 -8.80
N GLY A 83 3.60 -16.49 -9.89
CA GLY A 83 4.07 -17.09 -11.14
C GLY A 83 5.16 -16.24 -11.82
N ARG A 84 5.75 -16.74 -12.91
CA ARG A 84 6.81 -15.98 -13.63
C ARG A 84 6.29 -14.66 -14.21
N ALA A 85 5.17 -14.70 -14.94
CA ALA A 85 4.59 -13.49 -15.54
C ALA A 85 4.17 -12.45 -14.47
N GLU A 86 3.49 -12.90 -13.40
CA GLU A 86 3.14 -12.03 -12.28
C GLU A 86 4.37 -11.41 -11.62
N ARG A 87 5.48 -12.15 -11.49
CA ARG A 87 6.73 -11.62 -10.91
C ARG A 87 7.30 -10.48 -11.74
N ASP A 88 7.33 -10.61 -13.06
CA ASP A 88 7.86 -9.57 -13.94
C ASP A 88 7.03 -8.27 -13.82
N GLU A 89 5.69 -8.41 -13.74
CA GLU A 89 4.79 -7.27 -13.50
C GLU A 89 4.93 -6.67 -12.09
N LEU A 90 5.11 -7.52 -11.07
CA LEU A 90 5.31 -7.10 -9.69
C LEU A 90 6.65 -6.38 -9.50
N GLU A 91 7.70 -6.80 -10.20
CA GLU A 91 8.98 -6.11 -10.17
C GLU A 91 8.87 -4.71 -10.79
N ALA A 92 8.21 -4.60 -11.95
CA ALA A 92 7.96 -3.32 -12.59
C ALA A 92 7.11 -2.37 -11.72
N ILE A 93 6.05 -2.88 -11.07
CA ILE A 93 5.19 -2.02 -10.24
C ILE A 93 5.87 -1.60 -8.94
N VAL A 94 6.80 -2.40 -8.41
CA VAL A 94 7.62 -2.01 -7.25
C VAL A 94 8.55 -0.85 -7.61
N GLN A 95 9.16 -0.85 -8.81
CA GLN A 95 9.93 0.31 -9.28
C GLN A 95 9.04 1.55 -9.40
N ARG A 96 7.87 1.41 -10.02
CA ARG A 96 6.90 2.51 -10.13
C ARG A 96 6.40 3.02 -8.77
N ALA A 97 6.34 2.15 -7.75
CA ALA A 97 6.01 2.53 -6.39
C ALA A 97 7.14 3.33 -5.72
N ALA A 98 8.39 2.99 -5.99
CA ALA A 98 9.54 3.78 -5.56
C ALA A 98 9.51 5.18 -6.18
N ASP A 99 9.29 5.27 -7.50
CA ASP A 99 9.14 6.56 -8.21
C ASP A 99 8.02 7.41 -7.61
N ALA A 100 6.91 6.79 -7.22
CA ALA A 100 5.79 7.47 -6.58
C ALA A 100 6.16 8.04 -5.20
N ILE A 101 6.96 7.31 -4.43
CA ILE A 101 7.42 7.76 -3.11
C ILE A 101 8.42 8.90 -3.26
N GLU A 102 9.35 8.82 -4.22
CA GLU A 102 10.29 9.91 -4.52
C GLU A 102 9.52 11.17 -4.96
N HIS A 103 8.58 11.03 -5.89
CA HIS A 103 7.75 12.14 -6.33
C HIS A 103 6.92 12.74 -5.19
N PHE A 104 6.44 11.92 -4.25
CA PHE A 104 5.73 12.38 -3.05
C PHE A 104 6.61 13.24 -2.15
N LEU A 105 7.87 12.89 -1.99
CA LEU A 105 8.82 13.67 -1.19
C LEU A 105 9.06 15.06 -1.79
N ASP A 106 9.11 15.15 -3.12
CA ASP A 106 9.41 16.40 -3.82
C ASP A 106 8.16 17.29 -4.05
N HIS A 107 6.99 16.68 -4.29
CA HIS A 107 5.80 17.37 -4.80
C HIS A 107 4.57 17.24 -3.89
N GLY A 108 4.65 16.43 -2.83
CA GLY A 108 3.53 16.18 -1.92
C GLY A 108 2.45 15.23 -2.46
N LEU A 109 1.38 15.07 -1.67
CA LEU A 109 0.37 14.02 -1.89
C LEU A 109 -0.44 14.19 -3.17
N GLU A 110 -1.06 15.35 -3.34
CA GLU A 110 -2.06 15.57 -4.38
C GLU A 110 -1.46 15.47 -5.80
N PRO A 111 -0.32 16.12 -6.13
CA PRO A 111 0.31 15.95 -7.45
C PRO A 111 0.73 14.50 -7.72
N THR A 112 1.20 13.80 -6.69
CA THR A 112 1.60 12.40 -6.79
C THR A 112 0.39 11.50 -7.06
N MET A 113 -0.72 11.71 -6.36
CA MET A 113 -1.96 10.98 -6.63
C MET A 113 -2.43 11.21 -8.07
N ASN A 114 -2.44 12.46 -8.55
CA ASN A 114 -2.86 12.78 -9.91
C ASN A 114 -2.00 12.09 -10.97
N ARG A 115 -0.67 12.02 -10.75
CA ARG A 115 0.27 11.38 -11.67
C ARG A 115 0.19 9.86 -11.65
N PHE A 116 0.13 9.25 -10.47
CA PHE A 116 0.29 7.80 -10.33
C PHE A 116 -1.03 7.02 -10.25
N ASN A 117 -2.15 7.66 -9.94
CA ASN A 117 -3.48 7.03 -9.95
C ASN A 117 -4.18 7.12 -11.31
N ALA A 118 -3.58 7.79 -12.29
CA ALA A 118 -4.12 7.90 -13.64
C ALA A 118 -4.39 6.51 -14.26
N PRO A 119 -5.42 6.38 -15.12
CA PRO A 119 -5.84 5.11 -15.73
C PRO A 119 -4.74 4.36 -16.49
#